data_AF-A0AA36KDM3-F1
#
_entry.id   AF-A0AA36KDM3-F1
#
_cell.length_a   1.000
_cell.length_b   1.000
_cell.length_c   1.000
_cell.angle_alpha   90.00
_cell.angle_beta   90.00
_cell.angle_gamma   90.00
#
_symmetry.space_group_name_H-M   'P 1'
#
loop_
_entity.id
_entity.type
_entity.pdbx_description
1 polymer ?
#
loop_
_entity_poly.entity_id
_entity_poly.type
_entity_poly.pdbx_seq_one_letter_code
_entity_poly.pdbx_strand_id
1 'polypeptide(L)'
;MLSDAQVKSLKPKESRYSVADGEGLNISVFPNGKKKWVLSYRQNGKQNQKMLGEYPIMGCKEARQLARQLKLEYQGKVANSPPVHKVVEEWLSIMKSQWTSKKYYDTVEYRLAYLTEDFKNLPINEVERKHISKKIKEIVAKGTLETASRALRLGKQVFDFAIASDYTDRNPCTLVEDVIPEYESDSHPCLPVSEMPEFFKRMKASHSSSIVKMAMLLVCYTGTRITELLKARWDTGEIDFENKVWIIPAERMKKRKELMVPLVPQIYALFRELESVKTDDGYIFKKRGKPYENMTSESVLTMIKRMGYTDKMVTHGFRSLFSTHANESKLFRGEVIDYQIAHVNKSTKADKTSKIYNRAEYWDERVELMTWYANEVEGWLKD
;
A
#
# COMPACT_ATOMS: atom_id res chain seq x y z
N MET A 1 -16.74 -43.49 10.21
CA MET A 1 -18.18 -43.47 9.90
C MET A 1 -18.76 -44.83 10.21
N LEU A 2 -19.84 -44.87 11.00
CA LEU A 2 -20.54 -46.07 11.44
C LEU A 2 -21.53 -46.56 10.37
N SER A 3 -21.78 -47.86 10.29
CA SER A 3 -22.91 -48.43 9.53
C SER A 3 -24.10 -48.67 10.45
N ASP A 4 -25.32 -48.76 9.89
CA ASP A 4 -26.51 -49.10 10.69
C ASP A 4 -26.35 -50.46 11.39
N ALA A 5 -25.64 -51.42 10.79
CA ALA A 5 -25.28 -52.69 11.42
C ALA A 5 -24.37 -52.50 12.64
N GLN A 6 -23.36 -51.63 12.55
CA GLN A 6 -22.49 -51.29 13.66
C GLN A 6 -23.27 -50.59 14.78
N VAL A 7 -24.12 -49.61 14.46
CA VAL A 7 -24.97 -48.92 15.45
C VAL A 7 -25.94 -49.89 16.13
N LYS A 8 -26.55 -50.82 15.37
CA LYS A 8 -27.42 -51.87 15.92
C LYS A 8 -26.69 -52.79 16.89
N SER A 9 -25.44 -53.14 16.62
CA SER A 9 -24.62 -54.04 17.45
C SER A 9 -24.17 -53.44 18.79
N LEU A 10 -24.25 -52.12 18.98
CA LEU A 10 -23.86 -51.46 20.22
C LEU A 10 -24.73 -51.93 21.41
N LYS A 11 -24.09 -52.46 22.45
CA LYS A 11 -24.75 -52.98 23.66
C LYS A 11 -24.77 -51.94 24.79
N PRO A 12 -25.86 -51.84 25.56
CA PRO A 12 -25.91 -50.99 26.76
C PRO A 12 -24.83 -51.37 27.77
N LYS A 13 -24.40 -50.38 28.54
CA LYS A 13 -23.48 -50.51 29.68
C LYS A 13 -24.11 -49.88 30.92
N GLU A 14 -23.50 -50.07 32.08
CA GLU A 14 -23.93 -49.48 33.35
C GLU A 14 -24.01 -47.94 33.31
N SER A 15 -23.19 -47.30 32.47
CA SER A 15 -23.19 -45.85 32.25
C SER A 15 -23.34 -45.48 30.77
N ARG A 16 -23.89 -44.28 30.52
CA ARG A 16 -24.04 -43.73 29.17
C ARG A 16 -22.67 -43.56 28.52
N TYR A 17 -22.54 -44.02 27.28
CA TYR A 17 -21.34 -43.80 26.47
C TYR A 17 -21.70 -43.30 25.07
N SER A 18 -20.73 -42.69 24.39
CA SER A 18 -20.90 -42.18 23.02
C SER A 18 -19.87 -42.80 22.09
N VAL A 19 -20.29 -43.08 20.85
CA VAL A 19 -19.41 -43.55 19.77
C VAL A 19 -19.43 -42.52 18.65
N ALA A 20 -18.25 -42.09 18.20
CA ALA A 20 -18.12 -41.09 17.16
C ALA A 20 -18.46 -41.66 15.78
N ASP A 21 -19.30 -40.94 15.02
CA ASP A 21 -19.57 -41.24 13.61
C ASP A 21 -18.64 -40.43 12.67
N GLY A 22 -18.23 -39.24 13.10
CA GLY A 22 -17.39 -38.31 12.35
C GLY A 22 -18.04 -36.93 12.26
N GLU A 23 -17.28 -35.92 11.84
CA GLU A 23 -17.78 -34.53 11.67
C GLU A 23 -18.59 -34.04 12.90
N GLY A 24 -18.16 -34.33 14.13
CA GLY A 24 -18.86 -33.92 15.36
C GLY A 24 -20.19 -34.64 15.66
N LEU A 25 -20.64 -35.55 14.80
CA LEU A 25 -21.79 -36.42 15.05
C LEU A 25 -21.36 -37.66 15.86
N ASN A 26 -22.15 -37.98 16.88
CA ASN A 26 -21.95 -39.14 17.75
C ASN A 26 -23.28 -39.87 17.97
N ILE A 27 -23.23 -41.17 18.26
CA ILE A 27 -24.36 -41.91 18.80
C ILE A 27 -24.14 -42.15 20.30
N SER A 28 -25.05 -41.65 21.15
CA SER A 28 -25.08 -41.92 22.58
C SER A 28 -25.92 -43.15 22.87
N VAL A 29 -25.35 -44.14 23.56
CA VAL A 29 -26.02 -45.36 24.01
C VAL A 29 -26.30 -45.22 25.51
N PHE A 30 -27.58 -45.33 25.87
CA PHE A 30 -28.05 -45.22 27.25
C PHE A 30 -28.12 -46.61 27.92
N PRO A 31 -28.00 -46.71 29.26
CA PRO A 31 -28.12 -47.97 29.99
C PRO A 31 -29.45 -48.71 29.73
N ASN A 32 -30.51 -47.96 29.41
CA ASN A 32 -31.83 -48.50 29.09
C ASN A 32 -32.00 -49.02 27.66
N GLY A 33 -30.93 -49.12 26.85
CA GLY A 33 -31.03 -49.61 25.48
C GLY A 33 -31.20 -48.54 24.40
N LYS A 34 -31.63 -47.33 24.76
CA LYS A 34 -31.89 -46.26 23.78
C LYS A 34 -30.60 -45.74 23.15
N LYS A 35 -30.66 -45.43 21.85
CA LYS A 35 -29.51 -44.95 21.06
C LYS A 35 -29.88 -43.64 20.39
N LYS A 36 -29.24 -42.53 20.76
CA LYS A 36 -29.60 -41.20 20.26
C LYS A 36 -28.45 -40.52 19.53
N TRP A 37 -28.75 -39.94 18.38
CA TRP A 37 -27.80 -39.14 17.62
C TRP A 37 -27.61 -37.78 18.28
N VAL A 38 -26.35 -37.39 18.48
CA VAL A 38 -25.95 -36.14 19.13
C VAL A 38 -24.89 -35.45 18.28
N LEU A 39 -25.21 -34.24 17.82
CA LEU A 39 -24.30 -33.35 17.13
C LEU A 39 -23.57 -32.46 18.14
N SER A 40 -22.25 -32.51 18.15
CA SER A 40 -21.40 -31.51 18.82
C SER A 40 -20.97 -30.45 17.82
N TYR A 41 -21.20 -29.18 18.15
CA TYR A 41 -20.85 -28.03 17.31
C TYR A 41 -20.35 -26.88 18.17
N ARG A 42 -19.69 -25.90 17.54
CA ARG A 42 -19.30 -24.65 18.17
C ARG A 42 -20.11 -23.51 17.56
N GLN A 43 -20.60 -22.61 18.41
CA GLN A 43 -21.30 -21.39 18.01
C GLN A 43 -20.80 -20.28 18.93
N ASN A 44 -20.34 -19.16 18.36
CA ASN A 44 -19.77 -18.02 19.09
C ASN A 44 -18.68 -18.44 20.10
N GLY A 45 -17.77 -19.33 19.67
CA GLY A 45 -16.68 -19.86 20.51
C GLY A 45 -17.11 -20.86 21.60
N LYS A 46 -18.42 -21.05 21.85
CA LYS A 46 -18.93 -21.98 22.86
C LYS A 46 -19.24 -23.35 22.25
N GLN A 47 -18.85 -24.41 22.96
CA GLN A 47 -19.17 -25.78 22.58
C GLN A 47 -20.60 -26.14 23.01
N ASN A 48 -21.41 -26.57 22.06
CA ASN A 48 -22.81 -26.95 22.25
C ASN A 48 -23.06 -28.39 21.74
N GLN A 49 -24.11 -29.01 22.27
CA GLN A 49 -24.59 -30.32 21.81
C GLN A 49 -26.08 -30.25 21.50
N LYS A 50 -26.49 -30.83 20.36
CA LYS A 50 -27.90 -30.95 19.96
C LYS A 50 -28.23 -32.40 19.68
N MET A 51 -29.33 -32.88 20.25
CA MET A 51 -29.88 -34.20 19.96
C MET A 51 -30.67 -34.16 18.66
N LEU A 52 -30.38 -35.07 17.74
CA LEU A 52 -30.97 -35.08 16.38
C LEU A 52 -32.17 -36.03 16.28
N GLY A 53 -32.09 -37.18 16.94
CA GLY A 53 -33.10 -38.23 16.85
C GLY A 53 -32.65 -39.53 17.51
N GLU A 54 -33.51 -40.54 17.49
CA GLU A 54 -33.26 -41.87 18.08
C GLU A 54 -33.15 -42.93 16.98
N TYR A 55 -32.21 -43.87 17.13
CA TYR A 55 -32.10 -45.05 16.25
C TYR A 55 -33.03 -46.17 16.75
N PRO A 56 -33.77 -46.90 15.89
CA PRO A 56 -33.67 -46.94 14.43
C PRO A 56 -34.58 -45.95 13.67
N ILE A 57 -35.34 -45.09 14.37
CA ILE A 57 -36.24 -44.12 13.72
C ILE A 57 -35.48 -43.20 12.77
N MET A 58 -34.26 -42.81 13.15
CA MET A 58 -33.32 -42.06 12.31
C MET A 58 -32.07 -42.91 12.04
N GLY A 59 -31.88 -43.28 10.78
CA GLY A 59 -30.72 -44.07 10.33
C GLY A 59 -29.43 -43.24 10.22
N CYS A 60 -28.30 -43.90 10.01
CA CYS A 60 -26.98 -43.23 9.90
C CYS A 60 -26.96 -42.15 8.80
N LYS A 61 -27.58 -42.43 7.65
CA LYS A 61 -27.62 -41.50 6.50
C LYS A 61 -28.39 -40.22 6.82
N GLU A 62 -29.58 -40.36 7.39
CA GLU A 62 -30.45 -39.23 7.76
C GLU A 62 -29.82 -38.39 8.86
N ALA A 63 -29.24 -39.05 9.88
CA ALA A 63 -28.53 -38.36 10.96
C ALA A 63 -27.38 -37.50 10.44
N ARG A 64 -26.60 -37.98 9.46
CA ARG A 64 -25.52 -37.21 8.82
C ARG A 64 -26.04 -36.05 7.99
N GLN A 65 -27.11 -36.25 7.22
CA GLN A 65 -27.70 -35.19 6.40
C GLN A 65 -28.19 -34.04 7.29
N LEU A 66 -28.91 -34.37 8.36
CA LEU A 66 -29.38 -33.39 9.34
C LEU A 66 -28.22 -32.73 10.10
N ALA A 67 -27.19 -33.50 10.46
CA ALA A 67 -25.99 -32.97 11.11
C ALA A 67 -25.26 -31.94 10.24
N ARG A 68 -25.11 -32.22 8.93
CA ARG A 68 -24.49 -31.29 7.97
C ARG A 68 -25.31 -30.03 7.79
N GLN A 69 -26.62 -30.17 7.66
CA GLN A 69 -27.54 -29.02 7.54
C GLN A 69 -27.43 -28.11 8.77
N LEU A 70 -27.57 -28.68 9.97
CA LEU A 70 -27.48 -27.93 11.22
C LEU A 70 -26.10 -27.35 11.47
N LYS A 71 -25.03 -28.03 11.05
CA LYS A 71 -23.68 -27.46 11.12
C LYS A 71 -23.53 -26.25 10.21
N LEU A 72 -24.04 -26.28 8.99
CA LEU A 72 -24.02 -25.11 8.10
C LEU A 72 -24.85 -23.94 8.68
N GLU A 73 -25.96 -24.25 9.36
CA GLU A 73 -26.79 -23.27 10.06
C GLU A 73 -26.05 -22.67 11.28
N TYR A 74 -25.41 -23.49 12.11
CA TYR A 74 -24.74 -23.06 13.34
C TYR A 74 -23.32 -22.54 13.16
N GLN A 75 -22.64 -22.92 12.08
CA GLN A 75 -21.36 -22.34 11.64
C GLN A 75 -21.57 -21.01 10.90
N GLY A 76 -22.82 -20.61 10.66
CA GLY A 76 -23.14 -19.35 10.01
C GLY A 76 -22.79 -19.36 8.53
N LYS A 77 -23.72 -19.82 7.68
CA LYS A 77 -24.10 -18.88 6.62
C LYS A 77 -24.59 -17.64 7.36
N VAL A 78 -23.77 -16.59 7.39
CA VAL A 78 -24.18 -15.26 7.84
C VAL A 78 -25.42 -14.91 7.01
N ALA A 79 -26.60 -15.18 7.56
CA ALA A 79 -27.85 -14.88 6.91
C ALA A 79 -27.92 -13.35 6.86
N ASN A 80 -27.71 -12.78 5.67
CA ASN A 80 -27.40 -11.36 5.38
C ASN A 80 -25.93 -10.94 5.43
N SER A 81 -25.01 -11.68 4.81
CA SER A 81 -23.76 -11.06 4.37
C SER A 81 -24.06 -9.94 3.37
N PRO A 82 -23.56 -8.72 3.59
CA PRO A 82 -23.74 -7.62 2.65
C PRO A 82 -23.14 -7.95 1.27
N PRO A 83 -23.67 -7.35 0.20
CA PRO A 83 -23.07 -7.47 -1.12
C PRO A 83 -21.68 -6.84 -1.13
N VAL A 84 -20.79 -7.34 -2.00
CA VAL A 84 -19.38 -6.90 -2.06
C VAL A 84 -19.23 -5.39 -2.15
N HIS A 85 -20.04 -4.71 -2.96
CA HIS A 85 -19.95 -3.25 -3.11
C HIS A 85 -20.19 -2.52 -1.78
N LYS A 86 -21.10 -3.02 -0.92
CA LYS A 86 -21.36 -2.42 0.40
C LYS A 86 -20.18 -2.60 1.35
N VAL A 87 -19.53 -3.76 1.31
CA VAL A 87 -18.32 -3.99 2.12
C VAL A 87 -17.17 -3.14 1.64
N VAL A 88 -17.02 -2.96 0.32
CA VAL A 88 -16.02 -2.06 -0.27
C VAL A 88 -16.28 -0.61 0.16
N GLU A 89 -17.53 -0.12 0.07
CA GLU A 89 -17.94 1.22 0.52
C GLU A 89 -17.61 1.42 2.02
N GLU A 90 -17.96 0.45 2.87
CA GLU A 90 -17.69 0.47 4.31
C GLU A 90 -16.19 0.52 4.58
N TRP A 91 -15.42 -0.37 3.96
CA TRP A 91 -13.95 -0.42 4.11
C TRP A 91 -13.28 0.88 3.66
N LEU A 92 -13.71 1.43 2.51
CA LEU A 92 -13.23 2.71 2.00
C LEU A 92 -13.51 3.85 2.98
N SER A 93 -14.69 3.87 3.62
CA SER A 93 -15.07 4.92 4.58
C SER A 93 -14.14 4.96 5.81
N ILE A 94 -13.73 3.78 6.29
CA ILE A 94 -12.82 3.64 7.44
C ILE A 94 -11.39 4.03 7.03
N MET A 95 -10.93 3.51 5.89
CA MET A 95 -9.55 3.71 5.42
C MET A 95 -9.29 5.12 4.88
N LYS A 96 -10.33 5.85 4.47
CA LYS A 96 -10.22 7.24 3.97
C LYS A 96 -9.44 8.15 4.92
N SER A 97 -9.61 7.98 6.24
CA SER A 97 -8.88 8.75 7.26
C SER A 97 -7.35 8.57 7.19
N GLN A 98 -6.88 7.45 6.67
CA GLN A 98 -5.46 7.13 6.55
C GLN A 98 -4.82 7.75 5.30
N TRP A 99 -5.60 8.13 4.30
CA TRP A 99 -5.10 8.64 3.02
C TRP A 99 -5.25 10.16 2.93
N THR A 100 -4.14 10.86 2.73
CA THR A 100 -4.11 12.32 2.63
C THR A 100 -4.43 12.85 1.24
N SER A 101 -4.45 11.98 0.22
CA SER A 101 -4.62 12.39 -1.18
C SER A 101 -5.92 11.85 -1.76
N LYS A 102 -6.80 12.75 -2.22
CA LYS A 102 -8.01 12.39 -2.98
C LYS A 102 -7.67 11.51 -4.19
N LYS A 103 -6.63 11.86 -4.95
CA LYS A 103 -6.16 11.07 -6.09
C LYS A 103 -5.81 9.63 -5.69
N TYR A 104 -5.22 9.42 -4.51
CA TYR A 104 -4.92 8.08 -4.02
C TYR A 104 -6.19 7.31 -3.67
N TYR A 105 -7.15 7.95 -3.00
CA TYR A 105 -8.48 7.38 -2.75
C TYR A 105 -9.16 6.95 -4.06
N ASP A 106 -9.22 7.86 -5.06
CA ASP A 106 -9.83 7.59 -6.37
C ASP A 106 -9.15 6.41 -7.08
N THR A 107 -7.81 6.29 -6.93
CA THR A 107 -7.05 5.16 -7.49
C THR A 107 -7.37 3.84 -6.80
N VAL A 108 -7.54 3.84 -5.47
CA VAL A 108 -7.91 2.64 -4.71
C VAL A 108 -9.33 2.21 -5.07
N GLU A 109 -10.27 3.15 -5.10
CA GLU A 109 -11.66 2.92 -5.50
C GLU A 109 -11.73 2.34 -6.92
N TYR A 110 -11.03 2.96 -7.88
CA TYR A 110 -10.95 2.44 -9.25
C TYR A 110 -10.42 1.00 -9.32
N ARG A 111 -9.34 0.69 -8.60
CA ARG A 111 -8.75 -0.67 -8.61
C ARG A 111 -9.66 -1.71 -7.98
N LEU A 112 -10.35 -1.35 -6.89
CA LEU A 112 -11.33 -2.22 -6.26
C LEU A 112 -12.54 -2.44 -7.18
N ALA A 113 -13.10 -1.37 -7.74
CA ALA A 113 -14.18 -1.47 -8.72
C ALA A 113 -13.77 -2.37 -9.90
N TYR A 114 -12.55 -2.19 -10.42
CA TYR A 114 -12.05 -3.00 -11.52
C TYR A 114 -11.92 -4.48 -11.16
N LEU A 115 -11.55 -4.81 -9.92
CA LEU A 115 -11.51 -6.19 -9.42
C LEU A 115 -12.90 -6.76 -9.16
N THR A 116 -13.85 -5.97 -8.66
CA THR A 116 -15.11 -6.50 -8.14
C THR A 116 -16.28 -6.39 -9.10
N GLU A 117 -16.14 -5.70 -10.24
CA GLU A 117 -17.24 -5.33 -11.14
C GLU A 117 -18.22 -6.48 -11.44
N ASP A 118 -17.71 -7.66 -11.76
CA ASP A 118 -18.51 -8.81 -12.20
C ASP A 118 -19.28 -9.49 -11.05
N PHE A 119 -18.86 -9.26 -9.80
CA PHE A 119 -19.43 -9.90 -8.61
C PHE A 119 -19.79 -8.90 -7.51
N LYS A 120 -19.88 -7.62 -7.83
CA LYS A 120 -20.13 -6.53 -6.86
C LYS A 120 -21.45 -6.68 -6.11
N ASN A 121 -22.43 -7.31 -6.75
CA ASN A 121 -23.77 -7.56 -6.20
C ASN A 121 -23.89 -8.91 -5.48
N LEU A 122 -22.89 -9.79 -5.55
CA LEU A 122 -22.93 -11.05 -4.82
C LEU A 122 -22.71 -10.78 -3.32
N PRO A 123 -23.40 -11.53 -2.43
CA PRO A 123 -23.06 -11.56 -1.02
C PRO A 123 -21.58 -11.90 -0.83
N ILE A 124 -20.87 -11.19 0.05
CA ILE A 124 -19.40 -11.33 0.15
C ILE A 124 -18.96 -12.75 0.57
N ASN A 125 -19.80 -13.49 1.30
CA ASN A 125 -19.56 -14.89 1.69
C ASN A 125 -19.72 -15.89 0.52
N GLU A 126 -20.44 -15.51 -0.53
CA GLU A 126 -20.62 -16.33 -1.74
C GLU A 126 -19.49 -16.13 -2.77
N VAL A 127 -18.61 -15.16 -2.56
CA VAL A 127 -17.48 -14.93 -3.46
C VAL A 127 -16.44 -16.05 -3.30
N GLU A 128 -16.32 -16.86 -4.33
CA GLU A 128 -15.29 -17.89 -4.47
C GLU A 128 -14.01 -17.40 -5.19
N ARG A 129 -12.90 -18.11 -4.98
CA ARG A 129 -11.60 -17.88 -5.66
C ARG A 129 -11.72 -17.80 -7.19
N LYS A 130 -12.63 -18.57 -7.79
CA LYS A 130 -12.86 -18.57 -9.25
C LYS A 130 -13.26 -17.19 -9.79
N HIS A 131 -14.03 -16.40 -9.02
CA HIS A 131 -14.43 -15.05 -9.43
C HIS A 131 -13.23 -14.10 -9.44
N ILE A 132 -12.42 -14.13 -8.37
CA ILE A 132 -11.20 -13.33 -8.26
C ILE A 132 -10.20 -13.71 -9.36
N SER A 133 -9.94 -15.02 -9.51
CA SER A 133 -8.97 -15.52 -10.49
C SER A 133 -9.37 -15.18 -11.93
N LYS A 134 -10.66 -15.30 -12.27
CA LYS A 134 -11.18 -14.87 -13.59
C LYS A 134 -10.86 -13.40 -13.82
N LYS A 135 -11.17 -12.52 -12.85
CA LYS A 135 -10.97 -11.08 -13.04
C LYS A 135 -9.49 -10.71 -13.13
N ILE A 136 -8.64 -11.28 -12.28
CA ILE A 136 -7.20 -11.04 -12.33
C ILE A 136 -6.62 -11.48 -13.69
N LYS A 137 -7.03 -12.63 -14.23
CA LYS A 137 -6.61 -13.07 -15.57
C LYS A 137 -7.04 -12.10 -16.67
N GLU A 138 -8.23 -11.51 -16.58
CA GLU A 138 -8.68 -10.47 -17.51
C GLU A 138 -7.82 -9.20 -17.43
N ILE A 139 -7.39 -8.79 -16.23
CA ILE A 139 -6.51 -7.62 -16.05
C ILE A 139 -5.12 -7.89 -16.61
N VAL A 140 -4.58 -9.09 -16.35
CA VAL A 140 -3.29 -9.57 -16.87
C VAL A 140 -3.31 -9.63 -18.40
N ALA A 141 -4.39 -10.14 -19.01
CA ALA A 141 -4.53 -10.23 -20.45
C ALA A 141 -4.49 -8.86 -21.17
N LYS A 142 -4.76 -7.75 -20.45
CA LYS A 142 -4.62 -6.38 -20.97
C LYS A 142 -3.21 -5.80 -20.84
N GLY A 143 -2.24 -6.58 -20.34
CA GLY A 143 -0.84 -6.17 -20.21
C GLY A 143 -0.53 -5.33 -18.96
N THR A 144 -1.46 -5.20 -18.00
CA THR A 144 -1.29 -4.33 -16.82
C THR A 144 -1.00 -5.13 -15.54
N LEU A 145 0.20 -5.73 -15.45
CA LEU A 145 0.59 -6.61 -14.35
C LEU A 145 0.63 -5.91 -12.98
N GLU A 146 1.15 -4.67 -12.90
CA GLU A 146 1.11 -3.92 -11.65
C GLU A 146 -0.33 -3.65 -11.20
N THR A 147 -1.22 -3.29 -12.13
CA THR A 147 -2.64 -3.06 -11.81
C THR A 147 -3.28 -4.32 -11.25
N ALA A 148 -3.01 -5.49 -11.83
CA ALA A 148 -3.50 -6.78 -11.33
C ALA A 148 -3.01 -7.05 -9.90
N SER A 149 -1.70 -6.91 -9.65
CA SER A 149 -1.10 -7.14 -8.33
C SER A 149 -1.64 -6.17 -7.27
N ARG A 150 -1.74 -4.87 -7.60
CA ARG A 150 -2.29 -3.84 -6.72
C ARG A 150 -3.76 -4.07 -6.41
N ALA A 151 -4.55 -4.44 -7.42
CA ALA A 151 -5.97 -4.72 -7.25
C ALA A 151 -6.18 -5.96 -6.36
N LEU A 152 -5.46 -7.06 -6.62
CA LEU A 152 -5.52 -8.26 -5.79
C LEU A 152 -5.17 -7.98 -4.33
N ARG A 153 -4.11 -7.19 -4.09
CA ARG A 153 -3.72 -6.78 -2.73
C ARG A 153 -4.82 -6.00 -2.02
N LEU A 154 -5.49 -5.07 -2.71
CA LEU A 154 -6.62 -4.32 -2.15
C LEU A 154 -7.80 -5.25 -1.87
N GLY A 155 -8.11 -6.16 -2.80
CA GLY A 155 -9.13 -7.19 -2.61
C GLY A 155 -8.86 -8.03 -1.35
N LYS A 156 -7.63 -8.50 -1.17
CA LYS A 156 -7.22 -9.25 0.03
C LYS A 156 -7.52 -8.47 1.31
N GLN A 157 -7.22 -7.16 1.35
CA GLN A 157 -7.51 -6.30 2.50
C GLN A 157 -9.01 -6.12 2.75
N VAL A 158 -9.83 -6.00 1.70
CA VAL A 158 -11.29 -5.92 1.83
C VAL A 158 -11.86 -7.23 2.38
N PHE A 159 -11.38 -8.38 1.91
CA PHE A 159 -11.82 -9.68 2.42
C PHE A 159 -11.30 -9.98 3.83
N ASP A 160 -10.09 -9.54 4.19
CA ASP A 160 -9.59 -9.62 5.58
C ASP A 160 -10.44 -8.75 6.51
N PHE A 161 -10.85 -7.56 6.07
CA PHE A 161 -11.82 -6.73 6.79
C PHE A 161 -13.16 -7.42 6.91
N ALA A 162 -13.67 -8.03 5.84
CA ALA A 162 -14.93 -8.77 5.86
C ALA A 162 -14.90 -9.94 6.87
N ILE A 163 -13.75 -10.60 7.04
CA ILE A 163 -13.55 -11.61 8.09
C ILE A 163 -13.58 -10.97 9.47
N ALA A 164 -12.86 -9.86 9.66
CA ALA A 164 -12.84 -9.15 10.95
C ALA A 164 -14.22 -8.58 11.35
N SER A 165 -15.07 -8.28 10.38
CA SER A 165 -16.45 -7.82 10.56
C SER A 165 -17.49 -8.95 10.58
N ASP A 166 -17.06 -10.22 10.68
CA ASP A 166 -17.92 -11.41 10.69
C ASP A 166 -18.87 -11.53 9.46
N TYR A 167 -18.52 -10.91 8.32
CA TYR A 167 -19.30 -10.99 7.08
C TYR A 167 -18.95 -12.24 6.24
N THR A 168 -17.80 -12.85 6.46
CA THR A 168 -17.34 -14.08 5.79
C THR A 168 -16.30 -14.80 6.67
N ASP A 169 -16.11 -16.09 6.48
CA ASP A 169 -15.12 -16.91 7.21
C ASP A 169 -13.82 -17.13 6.42
N ARG A 170 -13.78 -16.68 5.16
CA ARG A 170 -12.71 -17.01 4.20
C ARG A 170 -12.32 -15.83 3.33
N ASN A 171 -11.05 -15.80 2.96
CA ASN A 171 -10.49 -14.86 1.99
C ASN A 171 -10.24 -15.56 0.63
N PRO A 172 -11.09 -15.32 -0.39
CA PRO A 172 -10.97 -15.95 -1.70
C PRO A 172 -9.81 -15.41 -2.55
N CYS A 173 -9.13 -14.33 -2.11
CA CYS A 173 -7.94 -13.79 -2.79
C CYS A 173 -6.67 -14.61 -2.49
N THR A 174 -6.72 -15.53 -1.52
CA THR A 174 -5.61 -16.43 -1.20
C THR A 174 -5.23 -17.31 -2.40
N LEU A 175 -3.92 -17.41 -2.66
CA LEU A 175 -3.31 -18.18 -3.77
C LEU A 175 -3.66 -17.69 -5.19
N VAL A 176 -4.24 -16.48 -5.33
CA VAL A 176 -4.50 -15.91 -6.66
C VAL A 176 -3.26 -15.22 -7.23
N GLU A 177 -2.26 -14.93 -6.40
CA GLU A 177 -1.00 -14.29 -6.82
C GLU A 177 -0.29 -15.11 -7.92
N ASP A 178 -0.37 -16.44 -7.85
CA ASP A 178 0.24 -17.39 -8.82
C ASP A 178 -0.31 -17.27 -10.25
N VAL A 179 -1.44 -16.58 -10.46
CA VAL A 179 -1.97 -16.35 -11.82
C VAL A 179 -1.45 -15.04 -12.45
N ILE A 180 -0.66 -14.27 -11.70
CA ILE A 180 -0.02 -13.05 -12.15
C ILE A 180 1.44 -13.41 -12.45
N PRO A 181 1.89 -13.31 -13.72
CA PRO A 181 3.30 -13.48 -14.05
C PRO A 181 4.19 -12.55 -13.22
N GLU A 182 5.37 -13.04 -12.84
CA GLU A 182 6.39 -12.18 -12.25
C GLU A 182 6.72 -11.04 -13.21
N TYR A 183 6.83 -9.85 -12.66
CA TYR A 183 7.24 -8.67 -13.40
C TYR A 183 8.27 -7.93 -12.56
N GLU A 184 9.34 -7.50 -13.20
CA GLU A 184 10.24 -6.54 -12.59
C GLU A 184 9.62 -5.15 -12.71
N SER A 185 9.62 -4.40 -11.61
CA SER A 185 9.29 -2.98 -11.71
C SER A 185 10.44 -2.28 -12.41
N ASP A 186 10.19 -1.72 -13.59
CA ASP A 186 11.17 -0.86 -14.23
C ASP A 186 11.60 0.26 -13.26
N SER A 187 12.90 0.34 -13.01
CA SER A 187 13.47 1.50 -12.32
C SER A 187 13.13 2.75 -13.12
N HIS A 188 12.80 3.85 -12.43
CA HIS A 188 12.62 5.13 -13.10
C HIS A 188 13.86 5.47 -13.94
N PRO A 189 13.71 5.85 -15.23
CA PRO A 189 14.83 6.22 -16.06
C PRO A 189 15.69 7.32 -15.43
N CYS A 190 16.99 7.07 -15.39
CA CYS A 190 17.99 7.95 -14.80
C CYS A 190 19.25 7.90 -15.65
N LEU A 191 19.78 9.08 -16.02
CA LEU A 191 21.05 9.18 -16.70
C LEU A 191 22.21 8.81 -15.75
N PRO A 192 23.32 8.27 -16.27
CA PRO A 192 24.55 8.16 -15.50
C PRO A 192 25.18 9.54 -15.29
N VAL A 193 26.01 9.67 -14.25
CA VAL A 193 26.72 10.91 -13.91
C VAL A 193 27.53 11.47 -15.09
N SER A 194 28.12 10.58 -15.90
CA SER A 194 28.90 10.96 -17.08
C SER A 194 28.11 11.70 -18.16
N GLU A 195 26.78 11.56 -18.20
CA GLU A 195 25.92 12.26 -19.17
C GLU A 195 25.35 13.58 -18.61
N MET A 196 25.56 13.87 -17.33
CA MET A 196 25.02 15.07 -16.68
C MET A 196 25.56 16.39 -17.26
N PRO A 197 26.84 16.51 -17.67
CA PRO A 197 27.32 17.73 -18.34
C PRO A 197 26.53 18.08 -19.61
N GLU A 198 26.36 17.13 -20.53
CA GLU A 198 25.58 17.33 -21.75
C GLU A 198 24.10 17.59 -21.44
N PHE A 199 23.55 16.96 -20.39
CA PHE A 199 22.20 17.25 -19.91
C PHE A 199 22.03 18.71 -19.50
N PHE A 200 22.94 19.25 -18.68
CA PHE A 200 22.87 20.63 -18.21
C PHE A 200 23.18 21.64 -19.31
N LYS A 201 24.08 21.33 -20.24
CA LYS A 201 24.30 22.13 -21.44
C LYS A 201 23.02 22.31 -22.25
N ARG A 202 22.26 21.23 -22.48
CA ARG A 202 20.94 21.30 -23.14
C ARG A 202 19.90 22.04 -22.31
N MET A 203 19.89 21.89 -20.99
CA MET A 203 19.03 22.68 -20.11
C MET A 203 19.27 24.17 -20.27
N LYS A 204 20.54 24.60 -20.23
CA LYS A 204 20.92 26.01 -20.40
C LYS A 204 20.44 26.54 -21.75
N ALA A 205 20.67 25.80 -22.85
CA ALA A 205 20.23 26.16 -24.20
C ALA A 205 18.70 26.12 -24.42
N SER A 206 17.94 25.42 -23.58
CA SER A 206 16.49 25.28 -23.77
C SER A 206 15.73 26.61 -23.60
N HIS A 207 14.65 26.81 -24.35
CA HIS A 207 13.76 27.97 -24.24
C HIS A 207 12.71 27.86 -23.11
N SER A 208 12.97 27.03 -22.11
CA SER A 208 12.10 26.91 -20.94
C SER A 208 12.23 28.12 -20.01
N SER A 209 11.16 28.45 -19.29
CA SER A 209 11.16 29.52 -18.28
C SER A 209 12.28 29.28 -17.24
N SER A 210 12.91 30.37 -16.79
CA SER A 210 13.92 30.35 -15.72
C SER A 210 13.44 29.61 -14.48
N ILE A 211 12.19 29.84 -14.05
CA ILE A 211 11.58 29.17 -12.89
C ILE A 211 11.53 27.64 -13.06
N VAL A 212 11.28 27.13 -14.28
CA VAL A 212 11.26 25.69 -14.55
C VAL A 212 12.68 25.11 -14.50
N LYS A 213 13.68 25.85 -14.99
CA LYS A 213 15.11 25.45 -14.89
C LYS A 213 15.56 25.43 -13.43
N MET A 214 15.22 26.45 -12.65
CA MET A 214 15.52 26.50 -11.21
C MET A 214 14.86 25.35 -10.43
N ALA A 215 13.60 25.01 -10.75
CA ALA A 215 12.94 23.86 -10.14
C ALA A 215 13.68 22.54 -10.40
N MET A 216 14.17 22.35 -11.64
CA MET A 216 14.95 21.17 -12.00
C MET A 216 16.30 21.12 -11.28
N LEU A 217 17.00 22.26 -11.22
CA LEU A 217 18.26 22.40 -10.48
C LEU A 217 18.07 22.08 -9.00
N LEU A 218 17.06 22.68 -8.35
CA LEU A 218 16.77 22.43 -6.94
C LEU A 218 16.45 20.96 -6.65
N VAL A 219 15.70 20.28 -7.51
CA VAL A 219 15.48 18.83 -7.35
C VAL A 219 16.78 18.05 -7.53
N CYS A 220 17.63 18.43 -8.48
CA CYS A 220 18.94 17.82 -8.67
C CYS A 220 19.78 17.96 -7.40
N TYR A 221 20.01 19.20 -6.93
CA TYR A 221 20.81 19.48 -5.74
C TYR A 221 20.29 18.80 -4.47
N THR A 222 18.97 18.72 -4.29
CA THR A 222 18.38 18.30 -3.01
C THR A 222 18.01 16.82 -2.94
N GLY A 223 17.82 16.15 -4.08
CA GLY A 223 17.24 14.80 -4.14
C GLY A 223 15.81 14.71 -3.58
N THR A 224 15.15 15.84 -3.32
CA THR A 224 13.75 15.87 -2.82
C THR A 224 12.78 15.44 -3.90
N ARG A 225 11.56 15.06 -3.52
CA ARG A 225 10.56 14.74 -4.54
C ARG A 225 10.13 16.03 -5.23
N ILE A 226 10.07 16.03 -6.56
CA ILE A 226 9.62 17.19 -7.34
C ILE A 226 8.27 17.74 -6.84
N THR A 227 7.34 16.88 -6.43
CA THR A 227 6.04 17.32 -5.92
C THR A 227 6.11 18.00 -4.56
N GLU A 228 7.13 17.70 -3.74
CA GLU A 228 7.38 18.39 -2.47
C GLU A 228 7.92 19.80 -2.78
N LEU A 229 8.92 19.90 -3.65
CA LEU A 229 9.47 21.19 -4.10
C LEU A 229 8.42 22.10 -4.75
N LEU A 230 7.68 21.60 -5.74
CA LEU A 230 6.74 22.44 -6.50
C LEU A 230 5.59 22.98 -5.63
N LYS A 231 5.28 22.33 -4.51
CA LYS A 231 4.27 22.79 -3.55
C LYS A 231 4.83 23.76 -2.51
N ALA A 232 6.09 24.18 -2.61
CA ALA A 232 6.68 25.14 -1.68
C ALA A 232 5.96 26.48 -1.72
N ARG A 233 5.79 27.12 -0.57
CA ARG A 233 5.10 28.41 -0.45
C ARG A 233 5.85 29.37 0.46
N TRP A 234 5.87 30.64 0.10
CA TRP A 234 6.53 31.67 0.93
C TRP A 234 5.77 31.95 2.23
N ASP A 235 4.44 31.98 2.18
CA ASP A 235 3.53 32.32 3.29
C ASP A 235 3.54 31.31 4.45
N THR A 236 4.17 30.16 4.26
CA THR A 236 4.31 29.13 5.30
C THR A 236 5.58 29.29 6.14
N GLY A 237 6.52 30.14 5.73
CA GLY A 237 7.83 30.26 6.39
C GLY A 237 8.71 29.01 6.22
N GLU A 238 8.42 28.12 5.27
CA GLU A 238 9.19 26.89 5.08
C GLU A 238 10.62 27.12 4.58
N ILE A 239 10.91 28.26 3.96
CA ILE A 239 12.26 28.66 3.55
C ILE A 239 12.80 29.62 4.60
N ASP A 240 13.63 29.10 5.50
CA ASP A 240 14.28 29.86 6.55
C ASP A 240 15.69 30.25 6.09
N PHE A 241 15.81 31.48 5.58
CA PHE A 241 17.09 32.01 5.12
C PHE A 241 18.06 32.33 6.26
N GLU A 242 17.55 32.61 7.47
CA GLU A 242 18.38 32.94 8.63
C GLU A 242 19.10 31.68 9.13
N ASN A 243 18.35 30.60 9.33
CA ASN A 243 18.88 29.30 9.75
C ASN A 243 19.38 28.44 8.58
N LYS A 244 19.30 28.96 7.34
CA LYS A 244 19.71 28.28 6.10
C LYS A 244 19.11 26.88 5.97
N VAL A 245 17.79 26.78 6.15
CA VAL A 245 17.07 25.52 6.07
C VAL A 245 15.75 25.65 5.31
N TRP A 246 15.45 24.66 4.47
CA TRP A 246 14.12 24.45 3.93
C TRP A 246 13.41 23.34 4.70
N ILE A 247 12.30 23.66 5.34
CA ILE A 247 11.51 22.75 6.17
C ILE A 247 10.30 22.26 5.36
N ILE A 248 10.33 21.02 4.88
CA ILE A 248 9.19 20.41 4.20
C ILE A 248 8.20 19.89 5.25
N PRO A 249 6.99 20.48 5.38
CA PRO A 249 5.99 20.08 6.36
C PRO A 249 5.54 18.62 6.21
N ALA A 250 5.22 17.99 7.33
CA ALA A 250 4.74 16.61 7.40
C ALA A 250 3.56 16.32 6.45
N GLU A 251 2.67 17.29 6.25
CA GLU A 251 1.50 17.16 5.37
C GLU A 251 1.86 16.95 3.90
N ARG A 252 3.03 17.47 3.46
CA ARG A 252 3.55 17.27 2.10
C ARG A 252 4.41 16.01 1.98
N MET A 253 4.80 15.40 3.09
CA MET A 253 5.68 14.24 3.14
C MET A 253 4.90 12.93 3.17
N LYS A 254 5.29 11.95 2.34
CA LYS A 254 4.66 10.61 2.29
C LYS A 254 4.66 9.87 3.64
N LYS A 255 5.63 10.15 4.52
CA LYS A 255 5.78 9.51 5.84
C LYS A 255 5.25 10.35 7.00
N ARG A 256 4.62 11.51 6.72
CA ARG A 256 4.08 12.42 7.73
C ARG A 256 5.10 12.83 8.82
N LYS A 257 6.39 12.87 8.46
CA LYS A 257 7.48 13.47 9.26
C LYS A 257 8.03 14.63 8.45
N GLU A 258 8.25 15.77 9.10
CA GLU A 258 8.91 16.93 8.49
C GLU A 258 10.32 16.54 8.00
N LEU A 259 10.76 17.17 6.92
CA LEU A 259 12.12 17.01 6.40
C LEU A 259 12.79 18.38 6.34
N MET A 260 13.85 18.57 7.11
CA MET A 260 14.71 19.76 7.03
C MET A 260 15.77 19.52 5.97
N VAL A 261 15.90 20.39 4.97
CA VAL A 261 16.89 20.31 3.88
C VAL A 261 17.87 21.47 4.01
N PRO A 262 19.19 21.22 4.12
CA PRO A 262 20.18 22.29 4.19
C PRO A 262 20.15 23.21 2.97
N LEU A 263 20.13 24.53 3.20
CA LEU A 263 20.33 25.55 2.16
C LEU A 263 21.84 25.83 2.02
N VAL A 264 22.56 24.88 1.42
CA VAL A 264 23.97 25.08 1.04
C VAL A 264 24.08 26.20 0.00
N PRO A 265 25.27 26.82 -0.22
CA PRO A 265 25.40 28.08 -0.95
C PRO A 265 24.66 28.14 -2.30
N GLN A 266 24.73 27.07 -3.11
CA GLN A 266 24.07 26.96 -4.41
C GLN A 266 22.54 26.96 -4.29
N ILE A 267 22.02 26.19 -3.33
CA ILE A 267 20.57 26.07 -3.09
C ILE A 267 20.03 27.38 -2.49
N TYR A 268 20.76 27.96 -1.55
CA TYR A 268 20.46 29.27 -0.98
C TYR A 268 20.36 30.35 -2.06
N ALA A 269 21.34 30.41 -2.96
CA ALA A 269 21.35 31.37 -4.06
C ALA A 269 20.12 31.22 -4.98
N LEU A 270 19.74 29.99 -5.34
CA LEU A 270 18.54 29.74 -6.15
C LEU A 270 17.25 30.18 -5.45
N PHE A 271 17.10 29.92 -4.15
CA PHE A 271 15.93 30.41 -3.41
C PHE A 271 15.91 31.94 -3.29
N ARG A 272 17.06 32.60 -3.14
CA ARG A 272 17.15 34.07 -3.14
C ARG A 272 16.82 34.66 -4.51
N GLU A 273 17.22 34.01 -5.61
CA GLU A 273 16.82 34.42 -6.95
C GLU A 273 15.29 34.30 -7.12
N LEU A 274 14.71 33.17 -6.71
CA LEU A 274 13.25 32.95 -6.72
C LEU A 274 12.51 33.97 -5.84
N GLU A 275 13.07 34.35 -4.70
CA GLU A 275 12.51 35.38 -3.83
C GLU A 275 12.55 36.76 -4.50
N SER A 276 13.63 37.11 -5.21
CA SER A 276 13.76 38.43 -5.84
C SER A 276 12.76 38.68 -6.98
N VAL A 277 12.22 37.61 -7.57
CA VAL A 277 11.22 37.66 -8.66
C VAL A 277 9.82 37.29 -8.19
N LYS A 278 9.58 37.11 -6.89
CA LYS A 278 8.27 36.70 -6.37
C LYS A 278 7.23 37.81 -6.58
N THR A 279 6.01 37.42 -6.94
CA THR A 279 4.90 38.36 -7.17
C THR A 279 3.91 38.43 -6.01
N ASP A 280 3.92 37.43 -5.13
CA ASP A 280 3.15 37.33 -3.89
C ASP A 280 3.80 36.26 -3.00
N ASP A 281 3.29 36.09 -1.79
CA ASP A 281 3.79 35.11 -0.82
C ASP A 281 3.17 33.70 -0.99
N GLY A 282 2.46 33.41 -2.07
CA GLY A 282 1.86 32.10 -2.33
C GLY A 282 2.88 31.03 -2.73
N TYR A 283 2.51 30.21 -3.72
CA TYR A 283 3.41 29.16 -4.24
C TYR A 283 4.69 29.76 -4.83
N ILE A 284 5.84 29.19 -4.47
CA ILE A 284 7.15 29.52 -5.07
C ILE A 284 7.15 29.17 -6.56
N PHE A 285 6.65 27.97 -6.89
CA PHE A 285 6.54 27.49 -8.26
C PHE A 285 5.09 27.54 -8.72
N LYS A 286 4.70 28.62 -9.39
CA LYS A 286 3.31 28.84 -9.82
C LYS A 286 2.99 28.15 -11.14
N LYS A 287 1.74 27.72 -11.29
CA LYS A 287 1.21 27.24 -12.57
C LYS A 287 0.95 28.41 -13.51
N ARG A 288 1.41 28.29 -14.77
CA ARG A 288 1.17 29.31 -15.79
C ARG A 288 -0.33 29.52 -16.01
N GLY A 289 -0.77 30.78 -15.93
CA GLY A 289 -2.18 31.16 -16.07
C GLY A 289 -3.09 30.86 -14.87
N LYS A 290 -2.57 30.20 -13.82
CA LYS A 290 -3.30 29.89 -12.59
C LYS A 290 -2.38 30.09 -11.36
N PRO A 291 -2.09 31.33 -10.96
CA PRO A 291 -1.05 31.62 -9.95
C PRO A 291 -1.38 31.09 -8.54
N TYR A 292 -2.66 30.82 -8.27
CA TYR A 292 -3.12 30.19 -7.02
C TYR A 292 -2.94 28.67 -6.99
N GLU A 293 -2.47 28.06 -8.08
CA GLU A 293 -2.11 26.64 -8.16
C GLU A 293 -0.59 26.47 -8.30
N ASN A 294 -0.05 25.39 -7.76
CA ASN A 294 1.35 25.04 -7.95
C ASN A 294 1.63 24.49 -9.36
N MET A 295 2.85 24.68 -9.84
CA MET A 295 3.37 24.05 -11.05
C MET A 295 3.23 22.52 -10.95
N THR A 296 2.93 21.88 -12.09
CA THR A 296 2.82 20.42 -12.17
C THR A 296 4.18 19.80 -12.46
N SER A 297 4.41 18.57 -11.95
CA SER A 297 5.60 17.79 -12.31
C SER A 297 5.72 17.56 -13.82
N GLU A 298 4.60 17.54 -14.54
CA GLU A 298 4.57 17.42 -16.00
C GLU A 298 5.24 18.61 -16.71
N SER A 299 5.27 19.79 -16.09
CA SER A 299 5.96 20.97 -16.66
C SER A 299 7.46 20.73 -16.76
N VAL A 300 8.05 20.18 -15.69
CA VAL A 300 9.48 19.81 -15.66
C VAL A 300 9.75 18.61 -16.55
N LEU A 301 8.87 17.59 -16.52
CA LEU A 301 9.01 16.41 -17.38
C LEU A 301 8.93 16.76 -18.87
N THR A 302 8.05 17.68 -19.26
CA THR A 302 7.93 18.17 -20.64
C THR A 302 9.21 18.86 -21.10
N MET A 303 9.87 19.62 -20.21
CA MET A 303 11.18 20.20 -20.52
C MET A 303 12.22 19.09 -20.77
N ILE A 304 12.29 18.08 -19.89
CA ILE A 304 13.21 16.93 -20.06
C ILE A 304 12.99 16.23 -21.41
N LYS A 305 11.73 15.95 -21.77
CA LYS A 305 11.36 15.36 -23.06
C LYS A 305 11.81 16.24 -24.24
N ARG A 306 11.58 17.56 -24.17
CA ARG A 306 11.99 18.52 -25.22
C ARG A 306 13.51 18.63 -25.40
N MET A 307 14.29 18.32 -24.37
CA MET A 307 15.76 18.25 -24.45
C MET A 307 16.27 16.96 -25.11
N GLY A 308 15.37 16.04 -25.48
CA GLY A 308 15.70 14.77 -26.14
C GLY A 308 15.94 13.61 -25.18
N TYR A 309 15.50 13.72 -23.92
CA TYR A 309 15.69 12.70 -22.89
C TYR A 309 14.40 11.92 -22.56
N THR A 310 13.48 11.81 -23.52
CA THR A 310 12.32 10.92 -23.42
C THR A 310 12.78 9.50 -23.10
N ASP A 311 12.17 8.89 -22.10
CA ASP A 311 12.47 7.54 -21.57
C ASP A 311 13.91 7.32 -21.08
N LYS A 312 14.75 8.36 -21.05
CA LYS A 312 16.12 8.34 -20.51
C LYS A 312 16.24 9.01 -19.16
N MET A 313 15.46 10.08 -18.94
CA MET A 313 15.44 10.84 -17.70
C MET A 313 14.02 11.22 -17.34
N VAL A 314 13.67 11.09 -16.06
CA VAL A 314 12.42 11.61 -15.50
C VAL A 314 12.72 12.46 -14.26
N THR A 315 11.72 13.20 -13.77
CA THR A 315 11.90 14.05 -12.57
C THR A 315 12.31 13.26 -11.32
N HIS A 316 11.87 12.00 -11.19
CA HIS A 316 12.33 11.11 -10.11
C HIS A 316 13.76 10.59 -10.35
N GLY A 317 14.25 10.61 -11.59
CA GLY A 317 15.61 10.18 -11.94
C GLY A 317 16.68 10.97 -11.18
N PHE A 318 16.51 12.28 -10.98
CA PHE A 318 17.46 13.10 -10.19
C PHE A 318 17.68 12.60 -8.76
N ARG A 319 16.64 12.04 -8.15
CA ARG A 319 16.72 11.51 -6.80
C ARG A 319 17.43 10.16 -6.78
N SER A 320 17.22 9.34 -7.81
CA SER A 320 18.01 8.12 -8.01
C SER A 320 19.47 8.47 -8.25
N LEU A 321 19.76 9.45 -9.11
CA LEU A 321 21.10 9.98 -9.36
C LEU A 321 21.80 10.41 -8.08
N PHE A 322 21.13 11.24 -7.26
CA PHE A 322 21.65 11.68 -5.96
C PHE A 322 22.02 10.48 -5.08
N SER A 323 21.07 9.56 -4.90
CA SER A 323 21.25 8.39 -4.04
C SER A 323 22.38 7.50 -4.52
N THR A 324 22.43 7.20 -5.82
CA THR A 324 23.44 6.34 -6.43
C THR A 324 24.82 6.98 -6.33
N HIS A 325 24.98 8.23 -6.78
CA HIS A 325 26.28 8.94 -6.76
C HIS A 325 26.82 9.07 -5.33
N ALA A 326 25.97 9.44 -4.37
CA ALA A 326 26.37 9.55 -2.98
C ALA A 326 26.81 8.18 -2.40
N ASN A 327 26.08 7.09 -2.69
CA ASN A 327 26.44 5.75 -2.21
C ASN A 327 27.69 5.17 -2.91
N GLU A 328 27.92 5.52 -4.16
CA GLU A 328 29.10 5.12 -4.93
C GLU A 328 30.36 5.85 -4.49
N SER A 329 30.24 7.10 -4.03
CA SER A 329 31.37 7.88 -3.51
C SER A 329 32.07 7.23 -2.31
N LYS A 330 31.34 6.43 -1.52
CA LYS A 330 31.78 5.85 -0.22
C LYS A 330 32.21 6.89 0.83
N LEU A 331 31.91 8.16 0.62
CA LEU A 331 32.27 9.24 1.54
C LEU A 331 31.28 9.39 2.70
N PHE A 332 30.04 8.93 2.52
CA PHE A 332 28.94 9.13 3.46
C PHE A 332 28.28 7.82 3.85
N ARG A 333 27.72 7.80 5.07
CA ARG A 333 26.95 6.65 5.57
C ARG A 333 25.62 6.54 4.82
N GLY A 334 25.22 5.29 4.52
CA GLY A 334 23.97 5.02 3.81
C GLY A 334 22.74 5.58 4.53
N GLU A 335 22.74 5.57 5.86
CA GLU A 335 21.66 6.12 6.69
C GLU A 335 21.48 7.63 6.51
N VAL A 336 22.59 8.36 6.35
CA VAL A 336 22.58 9.82 6.13
C VAL A 336 21.98 10.14 4.75
N ILE A 337 22.39 9.38 3.73
CA ILE A 337 21.88 9.50 2.36
C ILE A 337 20.39 9.16 2.33
N ASP A 338 19.98 8.04 2.91
CA ASP A 338 18.59 7.61 3.00
C ASP A 338 17.74 8.62 3.78
N TYR A 339 18.28 9.20 4.85
CA TYR A 339 17.59 10.23 5.63
C TYR A 339 17.38 11.50 4.81
N GLN A 340 18.41 11.98 4.09
CA GLN A 340 18.33 13.19 3.24
C GLN A 340 17.17 13.11 2.25
N ILE A 341 16.95 11.93 1.69
CA ILE A 341 15.87 11.72 0.74
C ILE A 341 14.56 11.30 1.46
N ALA A 342 14.52 11.04 2.76
CA ALA A 342 13.38 10.49 3.50
C ALA A 342 13.01 9.04 3.10
N HIS A 343 14.02 8.25 2.70
CA HIS A 343 14.00 6.78 2.62
C HIS A 343 14.23 6.13 3.99
N VAL A 344 13.66 6.64 5.09
CA VAL A 344 13.73 5.96 6.40
C VAL A 344 13.36 4.46 6.29
N ASN A 345 14.34 3.57 6.47
CA ASN A 345 14.17 2.13 6.35
C ASN A 345 13.20 1.62 7.43
N LYS A 346 12.22 0.80 7.04
CA LYS A 346 11.34 0.07 7.96
C LYS A 346 12.06 -1.18 8.52
N SER A 347 13.17 -1.02 9.22
CA SER A 347 13.77 -2.09 10.04
C SER A 347 15.04 -1.54 10.69
N THR A 348 15.05 -1.31 11.99
CA THR A 348 15.32 -2.38 12.95
C THR A 348 14.36 -2.35 14.14
N LYS A 349 13.97 -3.54 14.60
CA LYS A 349 13.10 -3.79 15.78
C LYS A 349 13.64 -3.21 17.10
N ALA A 350 14.86 -2.64 17.11
CA ALA A 350 15.48 -2.06 18.30
C ALA A 350 14.98 -0.64 18.63
N ASP A 351 14.32 0.05 17.70
CA ASP A 351 14.14 1.51 17.80
C ASP A 351 12.71 1.97 18.12
N LYS A 352 11.94 1.13 18.81
CA LYS A 352 10.59 1.53 19.29
C LYS A 352 10.65 2.51 20.47
N THR A 353 11.81 2.70 21.09
CA THR A 353 12.03 3.51 22.30
C THR A 353 12.73 4.85 22.05
N SER A 354 13.29 5.14 20.87
CA SER A 354 13.87 6.47 20.55
C SER A 354 12.86 7.45 19.91
N LYS A 355 11.55 7.18 20.09
CA LYS A 355 10.49 8.08 19.67
C LYS A 355 10.37 9.26 20.63
N ILE A 356 11.29 10.22 20.56
CA ILE A 356 11.17 11.60 21.06
C ILE A 356 12.36 12.41 20.46
N TYR A 357 12.01 13.44 19.69
CA TYR A 357 12.86 14.46 19.04
C TYR A 357 14.20 14.05 18.43
N ASN A 358 14.24 13.96 17.11
CA ASN A 358 15.42 14.43 16.39
C ASN A 358 15.01 15.20 15.13
N ARG A 359 14.85 16.53 15.27
CA ARG A 359 14.72 17.47 14.13
C ARG A 359 16.04 17.55 13.35
N ALA A 360 17.16 17.29 14.00
CA ALA A 360 18.52 17.45 13.49
C ALA A 360 19.27 16.11 13.32
N GLU A 361 18.56 15.02 13.05
CA GLU A 361 19.20 13.71 12.88
C GLU A 361 20.22 13.77 11.73
N TYR A 362 21.49 13.53 12.08
CA TYR A 362 22.65 13.64 11.20
C TYR A 362 22.82 15.02 10.54
N TRP A 363 22.36 16.11 11.16
CA TRP A 363 22.32 17.43 10.50
C TRP A 363 23.67 17.86 9.92
N ASP A 364 24.75 17.81 10.71
CA ASP A 364 26.08 18.24 10.26
C ASP A 364 26.58 17.38 9.10
N GLU A 365 26.46 16.05 9.19
CA GLU A 365 26.80 15.12 8.11
C GLU A 365 25.93 15.34 6.86
N ARG A 366 24.67 15.75 7.02
CA ARG A 366 23.78 16.09 5.89
C ARG A 366 24.16 17.42 5.25
N VAL A 367 24.61 18.40 6.02
CA VAL A 367 25.17 19.65 5.48
C VAL A 367 26.41 19.35 4.66
N GLU A 368 27.31 18.49 5.15
CA GLU A 368 28.51 18.03 4.42
C GLU A 368 28.12 17.29 3.13
N LEU A 369 27.23 16.30 3.21
CA LEU A 369 26.72 15.55 2.06
C LEU A 369 26.12 16.47 0.99
N MET A 370 25.24 17.38 1.40
CA MET A 370 24.58 18.31 0.50
C MET A 370 25.55 19.31 -0.12
N THR A 371 26.56 19.76 0.63
CA THR A 371 27.60 20.68 0.14
C THR A 371 28.48 19.98 -0.89
N TRP A 372 28.94 18.76 -0.58
CA TRP A 372 29.71 17.93 -1.51
C TRP A 372 28.93 17.68 -2.80
N TYR A 373 27.69 17.18 -2.68
CA TYR A 373 26.89 16.87 -3.86
C TYR A 373 26.56 18.13 -4.69
N ALA A 374 26.32 19.26 -4.04
CA ALA A 374 26.11 20.51 -4.77
C ALA A 374 27.37 20.94 -5.55
N ASN A 375 28.56 20.72 -5.01
CA ASN A 375 29.82 20.97 -5.73
C ASN A 375 30.01 20.02 -6.92
N GLU A 376 29.60 18.76 -6.81
CA GLU A 376 29.59 17.81 -7.94
C GLU A 376 28.67 18.30 -9.06
N VAL A 377 27.45 18.74 -8.71
CA VAL A 377 26.49 19.31 -9.68
C VAL A 377 27.04 20.59 -10.32
N GLU A 378 27.72 21.46 -9.56
CA GLU A 378 28.43 22.62 -10.11
C GLU A 378 29.53 22.21 -11.10
N GLY A 379 30.23 21.11 -10.83
CA GLY A 379 31.17 20.51 -11.77
C GLY A 379 30.48 20.17 -13.10
N TRP A 380 29.34 19.49 -13.04
CA TRP A 380 28.56 19.14 -14.23
C TRP A 380 27.97 20.34 -14.96
N LEU A 381 27.84 21.50 -14.30
CA LEU A 381 27.35 22.73 -14.90
C LEU A 381 28.45 23.53 -15.62
N LYS A 382 29.73 23.31 -15.35
CA LYS A 382 30.83 24.12 -15.91
C LYS A 382 31.21 23.73 -17.33
N ASP A 383 31.05 22.44 -17.67
CA ASP A 383 31.27 21.88 -19.00
C ASP A 383 30.01 22.00 -19.90
#